data_AF-A0A3Q9FCF6-F1
#
_entry.id   AF-A0A3Q9FCF6-F1
#
_cell.length_a   1.000
_cell.length_b   1.000
_cell.length_c   1.000
_cell.angle_alpha   90.00
_cell.angle_beta   90.00
_cell.angle_gamma   90.00
#
_symmetry.space_group_name_H-M   'P 1'
#
loop_
_entity.id
_entity.type
_entity.pdbx_description
1 polymer ?
#
loop_
_entity_poly.entity_id
_entity_poly.type
_entity_poly.pdbx_seq_one_letter_code
_entity_poly.pdbx_strand_id
1 'polypeptide(L)'
;MNRAAAATDDATLDVDDCWNRIGTRGDRSCERLNDCLRCLNCPVYASHAAKLLERPLDVAEMTDVTRRMSAFGTARAGDDDGDTRHAALAFRVADEWLALPIGVLREIAGTRPIHSLPYRRHSAVRGVVNIRGTLRIAISIGALLGLDAGNAGRSSDRGGDGRFTRLLVAAHQGEPVVFPVDEVEGVLRFGASDWVPVPATVGRASAGLSRGVLSWRGKSVGLLDDDRLFDAVTRSMR
;
A
#
# COMPACT_ATOMS: atom_id res chain seq x y z
N MET A 1 25.63 -1.31 50.86
CA MET A 1 24.25 -0.78 51.01
C MET A 1 24.24 0.60 50.35
N ASN A 2 23.46 0.98 49.34
CA ASN A 2 22.22 0.45 48.77
C ASN A 2 22.20 0.75 47.26
N ARG A 3 21.98 -0.29 46.45
CA ARG A 3 21.61 -0.17 45.04
C ARG A 3 20.11 0.10 45.03
N ALA A 4 19.70 1.35 44.80
CA ALA A 4 18.31 1.69 44.62
C ALA A 4 17.79 0.92 43.40
N ALA A 5 16.94 -0.07 43.66
CA ALA A 5 16.21 -0.78 42.63
C ALA A 5 15.28 0.25 41.96
N ALA A 6 15.59 0.59 40.70
CA ALA A 6 14.67 1.30 39.85
C ALA A 6 13.43 0.42 39.70
N ALA A 7 12.33 0.86 40.31
CA ALA A 7 11.03 0.24 40.08
C ALA A 7 10.70 0.41 38.59
N THR A 8 10.74 -0.69 37.86
CA THR A 8 10.07 -0.82 36.57
C THR A 8 8.58 -0.72 36.85
N ASP A 9 8.03 0.47 36.67
CA ASP A 9 6.60 0.73 36.67
C ASP A 9 6.02 0.14 35.38
N ASP A 10 5.85 -1.19 35.39
CA ASP A 10 5.15 -1.95 34.35
C ASP A 10 3.67 -1.59 34.44
N ALA A 11 3.31 -0.47 33.81
CA ALA A 11 1.93 -0.02 33.72
C ALA A 11 1.15 -0.96 32.79
N THR A 12 0.80 -2.14 33.30
CA THR A 12 -0.17 -3.04 32.67
C THR A 12 -1.49 -2.29 32.56
N LEU A 13 -1.81 -1.78 31.37
CA LEU A 13 -3.10 -1.15 31.13
C LEU A 13 -4.22 -2.16 31.37
N ASP A 14 -5.09 -1.85 32.33
CA ASP A 14 -6.32 -2.60 32.55
C ASP A 14 -7.33 -2.27 31.44
N VAL A 15 -7.31 -3.09 30.40
CA VAL A 15 -8.20 -3.02 29.25
C VAL A 15 -9.09 -4.24 29.26
N ASP A 16 -10.35 -4.04 29.65
CA ASP A 16 -11.40 -5.05 29.47
C ASP A 16 -11.73 -5.15 27.98
N ASP A 17 -11.26 -6.22 27.35
CA ASP A 17 -11.40 -6.49 25.92
C ASP A 17 -12.71 -7.21 25.58
N CYS A 18 -13.82 -6.81 26.21
CA CYS A 18 -15.14 -7.44 26.06
C CYS A 18 -15.58 -7.64 24.60
N TRP A 19 -15.07 -6.84 23.65
CA TRP A 19 -15.33 -6.99 22.21
C TRP A 19 -14.80 -8.31 21.62
N ASN A 20 -13.76 -8.90 22.21
CA ASN A 20 -13.18 -10.19 21.82
C ASN A 20 -13.89 -11.38 22.48
N ARG A 21 -14.45 -11.19 23.69
CA ARG A 21 -15.12 -12.26 24.45
C ARG A 21 -16.61 -12.36 24.14
N ILE A 22 -17.34 -11.27 24.37
CA ILE A 22 -18.81 -11.22 24.27
C ILE A 22 -19.33 -10.32 23.14
N GLY A 23 -18.45 -9.54 22.51
CA GLY A 23 -18.81 -8.56 21.48
C GLY A 23 -18.73 -9.10 20.05
N THR A 24 -18.52 -8.19 19.09
CA THR A 24 -18.57 -8.52 17.65
C THR A 24 -17.51 -9.52 17.17
N ARG A 25 -16.39 -9.67 17.90
CA ARG A 25 -15.34 -10.67 17.60
C ARG A 25 -15.46 -11.93 18.49
N GLY A 26 -16.35 -11.92 19.48
CA GLY A 26 -16.60 -13.03 20.38
C GLY A 26 -17.92 -13.76 20.06
N ASP A 27 -18.60 -14.24 21.10
CA ASP A 27 -19.87 -14.98 20.96
C ASP A 27 -21.11 -14.12 20.68
N ARG A 28 -20.94 -12.79 20.64
CA ARG A 28 -22.00 -11.78 20.40
C ARG A 28 -23.11 -11.75 21.45
N SER A 29 -22.87 -12.27 22.66
CA SER A 29 -23.81 -12.24 23.78
C SER A 29 -23.96 -10.86 24.46
N CYS A 30 -23.14 -9.87 24.10
CA CYS A 30 -23.18 -8.55 24.70
C CYS A 30 -24.51 -7.82 24.42
N GLU A 31 -25.26 -7.52 25.49
CA GLU A 31 -26.56 -6.83 25.43
C GLU A 31 -26.51 -5.47 24.72
N ARG A 32 -25.38 -4.76 24.84
CA ARG A 32 -25.18 -3.44 24.22
C ARG A 32 -25.18 -3.49 22.69
N LEU A 33 -24.97 -4.67 22.08
CA LEU A 33 -25.03 -4.83 20.63
C LEU A 33 -26.44 -4.57 20.07
N ASN A 34 -27.49 -4.69 20.88
CA ASN A 34 -28.84 -4.35 20.49
C ASN A 34 -28.98 -2.85 20.15
N ASP A 35 -28.25 -2.00 20.87
CA ASP A 35 -28.30 -0.55 20.68
C ASP A 35 -27.24 -0.06 19.69
N CYS A 36 -26.00 -0.53 19.83
CA CYS A 36 -24.87 0.02 19.07
C CYS A 36 -24.57 -0.72 17.76
N LEU A 37 -25.20 -1.88 17.52
CA LEU A 37 -25.06 -2.79 16.36
C LEU A 37 -23.65 -3.40 16.15
N ARG A 38 -22.59 -2.66 16.48
CA ARG A 38 -21.18 -3.06 16.40
C ARG A 38 -20.41 -2.53 17.61
N CYS A 39 -19.42 -3.28 18.09
CA CYS A 39 -18.58 -2.85 19.21
C CYS A 39 -17.83 -1.54 18.91
N LEU A 40 -17.45 -1.29 17.67
CA LEU A 40 -16.78 -0.04 17.29
C LEU A 40 -17.63 1.23 17.52
N ASN A 41 -18.96 1.08 17.64
CA ASN A 41 -19.88 2.17 18.00
C ASN A 41 -20.22 2.17 19.50
N CYS A 42 -19.67 1.25 20.29
CA CYS A 42 -19.95 1.14 21.72
C CYS A 42 -19.07 2.12 22.51
N PRO A 43 -19.61 2.91 23.45
CA PRO A 43 -18.81 3.83 24.26
C PRO A 43 -17.75 3.13 25.12
N VAL A 44 -17.96 1.87 25.50
CA VAL A 44 -16.96 1.06 26.23
C VAL A 44 -15.77 0.77 25.33
N TYR A 45 -16.02 0.34 24.11
CA TYR A 45 -14.94 0.13 23.14
C TYR A 45 -14.18 1.44 22.87
N ALA A 46 -14.90 2.55 22.71
CA ALA A 46 -14.28 3.85 22.47
C ALA A 46 -13.35 4.29 23.61
N SER A 47 -13.78 4.13 24.87
CA SER A 47 -12.96 4.51 26.03
C SER A 47 -11.73 3.63 26.21
N HIS A 48 -11.85 2.32 26.02
CA HIS A 48 -10.71 1.40 26.09
C HIS A 48 -9.75 1.56 24.90
N ALA A 49 -10.26 1.84 23.70
CA ALA A 49 -9.43 2.17 22.55
C ALA A 49 -8.65 3.48 22.75
N ALA A 50 -9.28 4.50 23.34
CA ALA A 50 -8.61 5.76 23.70
C ALA A 50 -7.47 5.52 24.71
N LYS A 51 -7.71 4.74 25.78
CA LYS A 51 -6.66 4.37 26.75
C LYS A 51 -5.46 3.69 26.11
N LEU A 52 -5.69 2.80 25.14
CA LEU A 52 -4.62 2.13 24.40
C LEU A 52 -3.81 3.12 23.53
N LEU A 53 -4.49 4.10 22.91
CA LEU A 53 -3.85 5.11 22.05
C LEU A 53 -3.06 6.13 22.86
N GLU A 54 -3.56 6.52 24.03
CA GLU A 54 -2.95 7.53 24.91
C GLU A 54 -1.91 6.93 25.87
N ARG A 55 -1.64 5.63 25.75
CA ARG A 55 -0.68 4.94 26.62
C ARG A 55 0.71 5.57 26.49
N PRO A 56 1.36 5.97 27.60
CA PRO A 56 2.76 6.34 27.56
C PRO A 56 3.61 5.13 27.15
N LEU A 57 4.46 5.34 26.15
CA LEU A 57 5.49 4.36 25.79
C LEU A 57 6.62 4.46 26.82
N ASP A 58 7.03 3.33 27.37
CA ASP A 58 8.18 3.32 28.25
C ASP A 58 9.50 3.46 27.45
N VAL A 59 10.61 3.68 28.17
CA VAL A 59 11.93 3.86 27.55
C VAL A 59 12.37 2.58 26.82
N ALA A 60 12.01 1.39 27.31
CA ALA A 60 12.39 0.13 26.69
C ALA A 60 11.65 -0.08 25.35
N GLU A 61 10.34 0.16 25.31
CA GLU A 61 9.51 0.16 24.11
C GLU A 61 9.98 1.22 23.11
N MET A 62 10.30 2.43 23.58
CA MET A 62 10.84 3.49 22.73
C MET A 62 12.17 3.04 22.08
N THR A 63 13.09 2.45 22.87
CA THR A 63 14.36 1.95 22.32
C THR A 63 14.18 0.77 21.38
N ASP A 64 13.21 -0.12 21.59
CA ASP A 64 12.91 -1.22 20.67
C ASP A 64 12.32 -0.70 19.35
N VAL A 65 11.40 0.27 19.41
CA VAL A 65 10.85 0.94 18.22
C VAL A 65 11.96 1.65 17.46
N THR A 66 12.81 2.43 18.13
CA THR A 66 13.97 3.08 17.50
C THR A 66 14.92 2.05 16.90
N ARG A 67 15.19 0.93 17.58
CA ARG A 67 16.02 -0.15 17.05
C ARG A 67 15.41 -0.80 15.81
N ARG A 68 14.11 -1.05 15.80
CA ARG A 68 13.39 -1.61 14.64
C ARG A 68 13.40 -0.65 13.47
N MET A 69 13.07 0.63 13.71
CA MET A 69 13.12 1.68 12.68
C MET A 69 14.52 1.90 12.13
N SER A 70 15.54 1.89 13.00
CA SER A 70 16.93 2.02 12.59
C SER A 70 17.43 0.76 11.88
N ALA A 71 17.03 -0.46 12.26
CA ALA A 71 17.36 -1.69 11.53
C ALA A 71 16.82 -1.70 10.09
N PHE A 72 15.64 -1.09 9.85
CA PHE A 72 15.14 -0.84 8.49
C PHE A 72 15.99 0.18 7.72
N GLY A 73 16.68 1.09 8.41
CA GLY A 73 17.60 2.08 7.84
C GLY A 73 19.06 1.61 7.71
N THR A 74 19.57 0.79 8.63
CA THR A 74 20.99 0.41 8.77
C THR A 74 21.36 -0.86 8.02
N ALA A 75 20.40 -1.69 7.63
CA ALA A 75 20.67 -2.83 6.73
C ALA A 75 21.16 -2.40 5.32
N ARG A 76 21.32 -1.08 5.06
CA ARG A 76 21.82 -0.51 3.79
C ARG A 76 22.75 0.70 3.96
N ALA A 77 23.34 0.91 5.14
CA ALA A 77 24.39 1.92 5.34
C ALA A 77 25.78 1.39 4.90
N GLY A 78 25.82 0.80 3.69
CA GLY A 78 27.04 0.50 2.96
C GLY A 78 26.99 1.30 1.66
N ASP A 79 28.03 2.10 1.44
CA ASP A 79 28.27 3.02 0.33
C ASP A 79 27.56 4.38 0.45
N ASP A 80 28.16 5.21 1.31
CA ASP A 80 28.12 6.68 1.28
C ASP A 80 29.13 7.18 0.23
N ASP A 81 28.76 7.05 -1.04
CA ASP A 81 29.32 7.87 -2.11
C ASP A 81 28.19 8.76 -2.63
N GLY A 82 28.48 10.02 -2.95
CA GLY A 82 27.54 11.14 -3.07
C GLY A 82 26.48 11.08 -4.19
N ASP A 83 26.05 9.89 -4.60
CA ASP A 83 24.99 9.65 -5.57
C ASP A 83 23.61 9.73 -4.90
N THR A 84 22.72 10.55 -5.46
CA THR A 84 21.34 10.69 -4.98
C THR A 84 20.60 9.39 -5.26
N ARG A 85 20.53 8.50 -4.27
CA ARG A 85 19.81 7.23 -4.38
C ARG A 85 18.30 7.48 -4.40
N HIS A 86 17.69 7.20 -5.55
CA HIS A 86 16.25 7.21 -5.73
C HIS A 86 15.64 5.92 -5.18
N ALA A 87 14.35 5.94 -4.84
CA ALA A 87 13.63 4.77 -4.36
C ALA A 87 12.28 4.62 -5.07
N ALA A 88 11.95 3.38 -5.44
CA ALA A 88 10.69 3.04 -6.09
C ALA A 88 10.14 1.72 -5.54
N LEU A 89 8.81 1.60 -5.51
CA LEU A 89 8.13 0.36 -5.20
C LEU A 89 8.00 -0.48 -6.46
N ALA A 90 8.57 -1.67 -6.48
CA ALA A 90 8.38 -2.66 -7.53
C ALA A 90 7.13 -3.51 -7.30
N PHE A 91 6.34 -3.65 -8.35
CA PHE A 91 5.11 -4.41 -8.39
C PHE A 91 4.90 -5.01 -9.79
N ARG A 92 3.99 -5.97 -9.88
CA ARG A 92 3.65 -6.63 -11.15
C ARG A 92 2.22 -6.33 -11.55
N VAL A 93 2.00 -6.09 -12.84
CA VAL A 93 0.67 -5.99 -13.45
C VAL A 93 0.66 -6.90 -14.67
N ALA A 94 -0.25 -7.86 -14.72
CA ALA A 94 -0.19 -8.94 -15.70
C ALA A 94 1.20 -9.59 -15.69
N ASP A 95 1.90 -9.68 -16.81
CA ASP A 95 3.22 -10.32 -16.88
C ASP A 95 4.38 -9.31 -16.85
N GLU A 96 4.10 -8.04 -16.58
CA GLU A 96 5.07 -6.94 -16.59
C GLU A 96 5.46 -6.48 -15.18
N TRP A 97 6.77 -6.37 -14.94
CA TRP A 97 7.29 -5.76 -13.73
C TRP A 97 7.46 -4.25 -13.91
N LEU A 98 6.92 -3.49 -12.98
CA LEU A 98 6.91 -2.04 -13.00
C LEU A 98 7.39 -1.48 -11.66
N ALA A 99 7.86 -0.25 -11.67
CA ALA A 99 8.27 0.47 -10.48
C ALA A 99 7.66 1.88 -10.47
N LEU A 100 7.08 2.26 -9.34
CA LEU A 100 6.56 3.62 -9.12
C LEU A 100 7.43 4.33 -8.07
N PRO A 101 7.90 5.57 -8.32
CA PRO A 101 8.65 6.34 -7.33
C PRO A 101 7.93 6.38 -5.97
N ILE A 102 8.67 6.16 -4.88
CA ILE A 102 8.05 6.03 -3.56
C ILE A 102 7.42 7.34 -3.07
N GLY A 103 7.85 8.48 -3.60
CA GLY A 103 7.34 9.81 -3.22
C GLY A 103 5.85 10.02 -3.50
N VAL A 104 5.28 9.31 -4.48
CA VAL A 104 3.85 9.38 -4.81
C VAL A 104 3.02 8.29 -4.13
N LEU A 105 3.66 7.29 -3.51
CA LEU A 105 2.96 6.19 -2.84
C LEU A 105 2.51 6.62 -1.44
N ARG A 106 1.24 6.38 -1.12
CA ARG A 106 0.63 6.73 0.18
C ARG A 106 0.41 5.51 1.06
N GLU A 107 -0.10 4.43 0.49
CA GLU A 107 -0.24 3.17 1.21
C GLU A 107 -0.34 1.98 0.26
N ILE A 108 -0.04 0.79 0.81
CA ILE A 108 -0.31 -0.49 0.17
C ILE A 108 -1.38 -1.18 1.01
N ALA A 109 -2.57 -1.33 0.43
CA ALA A 109 -3.69 -2.01 1.07
C ALA A 109 -3.83 -3.45 0.55
N GLY A 110 -4.37 -4.32 1.42
CA GLY A 110 -4.83 -5.65 1.00
C GLY A 110 -5.95 -5.57 -0.03
N THR A 111 -6.25 -6.70 -0.68
CA THR A 111 -7.32 -6.80 -1.67
C THR A 111 -8.66 -6.39 -1.08
N ARG A 112 -9.44 -5.61 -1.82
CA ARG A 112 -10.79 -5.17 -1.45
C ARG A 112 -11.70 -5.23 -2.68
N PRO A 113 -13.02 -5.40 -2.51
CA PRO A 113 -13.95 -5.34 -3.64
C PRO A 113 -13.90 -3.97 -4.30
N ILE A 114 -13.81 -3.98 -5.63
CA ILE A 114 -13.93 -2.79 -6.48
C ILE A 114 -15.32 -2.81 -7.11
N HIS A 115 -16.10 -1.78 -6.83
CA HIS A 115 -17.45 -1.66 -7.36
C HIS A 115 -17.42 -0.87 -8.67
N SER A 116 -17.87 -1.48 -9.76
CA SER A 116 -17.90 -0.84 -11.06
C SER A 116 -18.83 0.38 -11.06
N LEU A 117 -18.38 1.46 -11.69
CA LEU A 117 -19.23 2.62 -11.95
C LEU A 117 -20.07 2.39 -13.22
N PRO A 118 -21.34 2.85 -13.25
CA PRO A 118 -22.11 2.91 -14.48
C PRO A 118 -21.49 3.94 -15.45
N TYR A 119 -21.70 3.75 -16.76
CA TYR A 119 -21.20 4.65 -17.83
C TYR A 119 -19.69 4.93 -17.79
N ARG A 120 -18.87 3.87 -17.69
CA ARG A 120 -17.41 4.00 -17.77
C ARG A 120 -17.00 4.62 -19.10
N ARG A 121 -16.40 5.82 -19.06
CA ARG A 121 -15.92 6.54 -20.24
C ARG A 121 -14.61 6.00 -20.80
N HIS A 122 -13.79 5.39 -19.94
CA HIS A 122 -12.48 4.86 -20.30
C HIS A 122 -12.26 3.46 -19.70
N SER A 123 -11.63 2.56 -20.45
CA SER A 123 -11.35 1.17 -20.04
C SER A 123 -10.45 1.07 -18.80
N ALA A 124 -9.61 2.08 -18.59
CA ALA A 124 -8.74 2.17 -17.40
C ALA A 124 -9.51 2.38 -16.10
N VAL A 125 -10.70 2.99 -16.11
CA VAL A 125 -11.48 3.21 -14.89
C VAL A 125 -12.17 1.90 -14.50
N ARG A 126 -11.71 1.26 -13.44
CA ARG A 126 -12.27 -0.02 -12.97
C ARG A 126 -13.51 0.18 -12.12
N GLY A 127 -13.56 1.27 -11.35
CA GLY A 127 -14.68 1.59 -10.49
C GLY A 127 -14.24 2.38 -9.26
N VAL A 128 -14.90 2.13 -8.12
CA VAL A 128 -14.58 2.73 -6.83
C VAL A 128 -14.29 1.66 -5.77
N VAL A 129 -13.43 2.00 -4.82
CA VAL A 129 -13.04 1.12 -3.72
C VAL A 129 -12.94 1.90 -2.41
N ASN A 130 -13.37 1.29 -1.31
CA ASN A 130 -13.25 1.88 0.02
C ASN A 130 -11.85 1.62 0.61
N ILE A 131 -11.13 2.72 0.82
CA ILE A 131 -9.83 2.73 1.48
C ILE A 131 -9.96 3.51 2.79
N ARG A 132 -9.91 2.78 3.91
CA ARG A 132 -9.98 3.33 5.28
C ARG A 132 -11.17 4.30 5.50
N GLY A 133 -12.34 3.99 4.95
CA GLY A 133 -13.54 4.81 5.10
C GLY A 133 -13.75 5.85 3.99
N THR A 134 -12.76 6.07 3.13
CA THR A 134 -12.87 7.00 1.98
C THR A 134 -13.06 6.22 0.69
N LEU A 135 -14.06 6.59 -0.11
CA LEU A 135 -14.21 6.06 -1.47
C LEU A 135 -13.19 6.69 -2.40
N ARG A 136 -12.43 5.86 -3.12
CA ARG A 136 -11.41 6.29 -4.09
C ARG A 136 -11.62 5.60 -5.43
N ILE A 137 -11.25 6.27 -6.52
CA ILE A 137 -11.34 5.72 -7.87
C ILE A 137 -10.22 4.69 -8.06
N ALA A 138 -10.60 3.51 -8.55
CA ALA A 138 -9.69 2.43 -8.90
C ALA A 138 -9.39 2.46 -10.40
N ILE A 139 -8.11 2.50 -10.77
CA ILE A 139 -7.61 2.63 -12.13
C ILE A 139 -6.69 1.47 -12.47
N SER A 140 -6.87 0.87 -13.65
CA SER A 140 -5.98 -0.17 -14.17
C SER A 140 -4.76 0.45 -14.83
N ILE A 141 -3.58 0.26 -14.23
CA ILE A 141 -2.29 0.59 -14.86
C ILE A 141 -2.11 -0.21 -16.16
N GLY A 142 -2.52 -1.48 -16.17
CA GLY A 142 -2.43 -2.34 -17.37
C GLY A 142 -3.21 -1.77 -18.55
N ALA A 143 -4.40 -1.21 -18.31
CA ALA A 143 -5.19 -0.57 -19.34
C ALA A 143 -4.56 0.74 -19.84
N LEU A 144 -3.94 1.53 -18.94
CA LEU A 144 -3.22 2.76 -19.31
C LEU A 144 -1.97 2.47 -20.15
N LEU A 145 -1.27 1.37 -19.84
CA LEU A 145 -0.08 0.91 -20.57
C LEU A 145 -0.41 0.06 -21.80
N GLY A 146 -1.68 -0.28 -22.04
CA GLY A 146 -2.10 -1.14 -23.14
C GLY A 146 -1.75 -2.62 -22.97
N LEU A 147 -1.40 -3.07 -21.76
CA LEU A 147 -1.04 -4.46 -21.45
C LEU A 147 -2.25 -5.41 -21.56
N ASP A 148 -3.46 -4.88 -21.42
CA ASP A 148 -4.70 -5.68 -21.47
C ASP A 148 -5.04 -6.14 -22.91
N ALA A 149 -4.51 -5.47 -23.95
CA ALA A 149 -4.79 -5.80 -25.36
C ALA A 149 -4.18 -7.14 -25.81
N GLY A 150 -3.09 -7.58 -25.19
CA GLY A 150 -2.48 -8.89 -25.46
C GLY A 150 -3.20 -10.06 -24.79
N ASN A 151 -4.11 -9.78 -23.85
CA ASN A 151 -4.81 -10.78 -23.04
C ASN A 151 -6.29 -10.95 -23.39
N ALA A 152 -6.75 -10.39 -24.52
CA ALA A 152 -8.14 -10.46 -24.98
C ALA A 152 -8.68 -11.89 -25.19
N GLY A 153 -7.82 -12.92 -25.22
CA GLY A 153 -8.21 -14.33 -25.24
C GLY A 153 -8.23 -15.04 -23.87
N ARG A 154 -7.95 -14.33 -22.76
CA ARG A 154 -7.87 -14.89 -21.40
C ARG A 154 -8.88 -14.26 -20.43
N SER A 155 -9.91 -13.59 -20.95
CA SER A 155 -10.97 -13.00 -20.14
C SER A 155 -12.12 -13.98 -19.95
N SER A 156 -12.09 -14.71 -18.84
CA SER A 156 -13.23 -15.09 -17.98
C SER A 156 -12.81 -16.36 -17.22
N ASP A 157 -13.04 -16.36 -15.92
CA ASP A 157 -12.88 -17.54 -15.07
C ASP A 157 -11.45 -17.99 -14.69
N ARG A 158 -10.79 -17.18 -13.86
CA ARG A 158 -9.86 -17.75 -12.86
C ARG A 158 -10.21 -17.24 -11.47
N GLY A 159 -11.25 -17.84 -10.89
CA GLY A 159 -11.22 -18.08 -9.46
C GLY A 159 -10.00 -18.96 -9.15
N GLY A 160 -9.17 -18.54 -8.18
CA GLY A 160 -8.26 -19.46 -7.50
C GLY A 160 -6.84 -19.65 -8.04
N ASP A 161 -6.32 -18.78 -8.90
CA ASP A 161 -4.87 -18.78 -9.18
C ASP A 161 -4.23 -17.75 -8.23
N GLY A 162 -3.31 -18.17 -7.35
CA GLY A 162 -2.82 -17.46 -6.15
C GLY A 162 -2.08 -16.13 -6.36
N ARG A 163 -2.55 -15.26 -7.25
CA ARG A 163 -2.05 -13.90 -7.46
C ARG A 163 -2.45 -13.03 -6.27
N PHE A 164 -1.46 -12.56 -5.54
CA PHE A 164 -1.62 -11.72 -4.36
C PHE A 164 -2.03 -10.30 -4.75
N THR A 165 -3.30 -10.08 -5.11
CA THR A 165 -3.77 -8.74 -5.48
C THR A 165 -3.52 -7.73 -4.35
N ARG A 166 -2.88 -6.62 -4.66
CA ARG A 166 -2.68 -5.48 -3.74
C ARG A 166 -3.29 -4.23 -4.34
N LEU A 167 -3.62 -3.29 -3.48
CA LEU A 167 -4.11 -1.97 -3.87
C LEU A 167 -3.03 -0.95 -3.52
N LEU A 168 -2.43 -0.34 -4.54
CA LEU A 168 -1.50 0.76 -4.36
C LEU A 168 -2.29 2.06 -4.34
N VAL A 169 -2.24 2.79 -3.23
CA VAL A 169 -2.84 4.13 -3.15
C VAL A 169 -1.74 5.14 -3.41
N ALA A 170 -1.92 5.96 -4.44
CA ALA A 170 -0.91 6.91 -4.85
C ALA A 170 -1.54 8.25 -5.23
N ALA A 171 -0.77 9.32 -5.07
CA ALA A 171 -1.20 10.67 -5.38
C ALA A 171 -0.02 11.50 -5.90
N HIS A 172 -0.24 12.23 -6.99
CA HIS A 172 0.66 13.22 -7.52
C HIS A 172 -0.16 14.49 -7.81
N GLN A 173 0.07 15.54 -7.03
CA GLN A 173 -0.61 16.85 -7.12
C GLN A 173 -2.15 16.79 -7.19
N GLY A 174 -2.80 16.02 -6.30
CA GLY A 174 -4.26 15.95 -6.25
C GLY A 174 -4.80 14.84 -5.35
N GLU A 175 -6.05 14.46 -5.60
CA GLU A 175 -6.73 13.39 -4.85
C GLU A 175 -6.09 12.01 -5.11
N PRO A 176 -5.91 11.17 -4.06
CA PRO A 176 -5.33 9.86 -4.24
C PRO A 176 -6.23 8.92 -5.07
N VAL A 177 -5.59 8.21 -5.99
CA VAL A 177 -6.19 7.13 -6.78
C VAL A 177 -5.65 5.78 -6.32
N VAL A 178 -6.36 4.71 -6.71
CA VAL A 178 -6.00 3.35 -6.35
C VAL A 178 -5.64 2.56 -7.59
N PHE A 179 -4.49 1.90 -7.59
CA PHE A 179 -4.06 0.99 -8.63
C PHE A 179 -4.09 -0.46 -8.11
N PRO A 180 -5.01 -1.30 -8.61
CA PRO A 180 -4.95 -2.74 -8.38
C PRO A 180 -3.74 -3.33 -9.11
N VAL A 181 -2.93 -4.10 -8.39
CA VAL A 181 -1.73 -4.77 -8.92
C VAL A 181 -1.73 -6.23 -8.52
N ASP A 182 -1.08 -7.08 -9.31
CA ASP A 182 -1.06 -8.52 -9.09
C ASP A 182 -0.16 -8.94 -7.93
N GLU A 183 0.90 -8.17 -7.68
CA GLU A 183 1.94 -8.52 -6.72
C GLU A 183 2.78 -7.28 -6.37
N VAL A 184 3.27 -7.23 -5.13
CA VAL A 184 4.24 -6.22 -4.68
C VAL A 184 5.46 -6.96 -4.15
N GLU A 185 6.61 -6.73 -4.76
CA GLU A 185 7.86 -7.42 -4.38
C GLU A 185 8.62 -6.62 -3.31
N GLY A 186 8.64 -5.28 -3.41
CA GLY A 186 9.26 -4.42 -2.39
C GLY A 186 9.84 -3.13 -2.94
N VAL A 187 10.57 -2.42 -2.08
CA VAL A 187 11.22 -1.16 -2.44
C VAL A 187 12.63 -1.43 -2.95
N LEU A 188 12.90 -0.95 -4.16
CA LEU A 188 14.24 -0.90 -4.72
C LEU A 188 14.83 0.51 -4.59
N ARG A 189 16.16 0.57 -4.50
CA ARG A 189 16.93 1.81 -4.51
C ARG A 189 17.89 1.75 -5.68
N PHE A 190 18.09 2.89 -6.35
CA PHE A 190 18.87 2.98 -7.57
C PHE A 190 19.45 4.39 -7.74
N GLY A 191 20.66 4.46 -8.29
CA GLY A 191 21.34 5.69 -8.69
C GLY A 191 21.01 6.11 -10.12
N ALA A 192 21.61 7.20 -10.58
CA ALA A 192 21.39 7.70 -11.94
C ALA A 192 21.85 6.71 -13.03
N SER A 193 22.86 5.88 -12.73
CA SER A 193 23.45 4.92 -13.68
C SER A 193 22.78 3.55 -13.71
N ASP A 194 21.83 3.29 -12.82
CA ASP A 194 21.21 1.96 -12.62
C ASP A 194 20.00 1.69 -13.53
N TRP A 195 19.61 2.67 -14.34
CA TRP A 195 18.50 2.56 -15.27
C TRP A 195 18.89 3.08 -16.64
N VAL A 196 18.27 2.52 -17.67
CA VAL A 196 18.47 2.90 -19.06
C VAL A 196 17.20 3.50 -19.64
N PRO A 197 17.29 4.37 -20.66
CA PRO A 197 16.12 4.84 -21.38
C PRO A 197 15.27 3.68 -21.88
N VAL A 198 13.97 3.92 -22.01
CA VAL A 198 13.03 2.88 -22.44
C VAL A 198 13.47 2.31 -23.81
N PRO A 199 13.72 1.00 -23.93
CA PRO A 199 14.12 0.39 -25.19
C PRO A 199 13.06 0.61 -26.28
N ALA A 200 13.51 0.76 -27.54
CA ALA A 200 12.62 0.98 -28.69
C ALA A 200 11.64 -0.18 -28.96
N THR A 201 11.90 -1.36 -28.39
CA THR A 201 11.05 -2.55 -28.48
C THR A 201 9.86 -2.52 -27.52
N VAL A 202 9.83 -1.59 -26.56
CA VAL A 202 8.71 -1.43 -25.63
C VAL A 202 7.52 -0.80 -26.36
N GLY A 203 6.31 -1.32 -26.12
CA GLY A 203 5.09 -0.80 -26.71
C GLY A 203 4.92 0.71 -26.48
N ARG A 204 4.40 1.43 -27.48
CA ARG A 204 4.33 2.90 -27.49
C ARG A 204 3.63 3.49 -26.25
N ALA A 205 2.57 2.84 -25.77
CA ALA A 205 1.85 3.27 -24.57
C ALA A 205 2.72 3.13 -23.30
N SER A 206 3.37 1.98 -23.12
CA SER A 206 4.33 1.75 -22.03
C SER A 206 5.53 2.70 -22.08
N ALA A 207 6.05 2.98 -23.28
CA ALA A 207 7.13 3.95 -23.46
C ALA A 207 6.70 5.40 -23.15
N GLY A 208 5.43 5.75 -23.41
CA GLY A 208 4.89 7.07 -23.09
C GLY A 208 4.81 7.34 -21.58
N LEU A 209 4.55 6.31 -20.77
CA LEU A 209 4.35 6.44 -19.32
C LEU A 209 5.57 6.04 -18.48
N SER A 210 6.66 5.62 -19.10
CA SER A 210 7.88 5.17 -18.41
C SER A 210 9.03 6.17 -18.60
N ARG A 211 9.82 6.37 -17.54
CA ARG A 211 11.11 7.08 -17.58
C ARG A 211 12.20 6.22 -18.20
N GLY A 212 12.18 4.92 -17.87
CA GLY A 212 13.20 3.99 -18.29
C GLY A 212 12.97 2.58 -17.79
N VAL A 213 14.02 1.78 -17.85
CA VAL A 213 14.03 0.38 -17.42
C VAL A 213 15.21 0.15 -16.50
N LEU A 214 14.98 -0.56 -15.40
CA LEU A 214 15.99 -0.95 -14.44
C LEU A 214 16.08 -2.48 -14.34
N SER A 215 17.27 -2.98 -14.03
CA SER A 215 17.48 -4.40 -13.76
C SER A 215 17.42 -4.65 -12.26
N TRP A 216 16.51 -5.52 -11.82
CA TRP A 216 16.38 -5.83 -10.40
C TRP A 216 16.10 -7.31 -10.19
N ARG A 217 16.98 -7.99 -9.46
CA ARG A 217 16.93 -9.45 -9.20
C ARG A 217 16.80 -10.27 -10.49
N GLY A 218 17.49 -9.86 -11.56
CA GLY A 218 17.43 -10.51 -12.88
C GLY A 218 16.14 -10.26 -13.66
N LYS A 219 15.25 -9.39 -13.17
CA LYS A 219 14.02 -8.97 -13.86
C LYS A 219 14.23 -7.59 -14.48
N SER A 220 13.70 -7.40 -15.68
CA SER A 220 13.54 -6.07 -16.29
C SER A 220 12.33 -5.39 -15.68
N VAL A 221 12.49 -4.19 -15.11
CA VAL A 221 11.43 -3.47 -14.43
C VAL A 221 11.26 -2.09 -15.07
N GLY A 222 10.06 -1.78 -15.55
CA GLY A 222 9.74 -0.46 -16.13
C GLY A 222 9.57 0.60 -15.05
N LEU A 223 10.43 1.61 -15.02
CA LEU A 223 10.29 2.77 -14.12
C LEU A 223 9.24 3.73 -14.66
N LEU A 224 8.12 3.85 -13.98
CA LEU A 224 7.04 4.76 -14.35
C LEU A 224 7.42 6.22 -14.08
N ASP A 225 7.01 7.09 -14.99
CA ASP A 225 7.06 8.54 -14.81
C ASP A 225 5.81 8.99 -14.07
N ASP A 226 5.96 9.58 -12.89
CA ASP A 226 4.82 9.98 -12.08
C ASP A 226 4.00 11.11 -12.72
N ASP A 227 4.63 12.15 -13.26
CA ASP A 227 3.90 13.23 -13.94
C ASP A 227 3.04 12.66 -15.08
N ARG A 228 3.64 11.86 -15.96
CA ARG A 228 2.95 11.31 -17.14
C ARG A 228 1.87 10.28 -16.77
N LEU A 229 2.13 9.45 -15.75
CA LEU A 229 1.15 8.48 -15.26
C LEU A 229 -0.09 9.20 -14.72
N PHE A 230 0.09 10.23 -13.90
CA PHE A 230 -1.03 10.94 -13.28
C PHE A 230 -1.76 11.87 -14.26
N ASP A 231 -1.08 12.38 -15.28
CA ASP A 231 -1.72 13.02 -16.42
C ASP A 231 -2.63 12.06 -17.20
N ALA A 232 -2.16 10.83 -17.45
CA ALA A 232 -2.95 9.79 -18.11
C ALA A 232 -4.16 9.37 -17.27
N VAL A 233 -3.98 9.25 -15.95
CA VAL A 233 -5.07 9.05 -14.98
C VAL A 233 -6.12 10.16 -15.11
N THR A 234 -5.69 11.43 -15.03
CA THR A 234 -6.60 12.57 -15.11
C THR A 234 -7.38 12.59 -16.41
N ARG A 235 -6.72 12.28 -17.53
CA ARG A 235 -7.36 12.18 -18.85
C ARG A 235 -8.39 11.04 -18.92
N SER A 236 -8.12 9.91 -18.26
CA SER A 236 -9.03 8.75 -18.26
C SER A 236 -10.33 8.97 -17.48
N MET A 237 -10.37 9.99 -16.62
CA MET A 237 -11.54 10.34 -15.81
C MET A 237 -12.44 11.40 -16.45
N ARG A 238 -12.01 12.03 -17.56
CA ARG A 238 -12.81 12.98 -18.34
C ARG A 238 -13.77 12.25 -19.28
#